data_AF-A0A0S3KAK1-F1
#
_entry.id   AF-A0A0S3KAK1-F1
#
_cell.length_a   1.000
_cell.length_b   1.000
_cell.length_c   1.000
_cell.angle_alpha   90.00
_cell.angle_beta   90.00
_cell.angle_gamma   90.00
#
_symmetry.space_group_name_H-M   'P 1'
#
loop_
_entity.id
_entity.type
_entity.pdbx_description
1 polymer ?
#
loop_
_entity_poly.entity_id
_entity_poly.type
_entity_poly.pdbx_seq_one_letter_code
_entity_poly.pdbx_strand_id
1 'polypeptide(L)' 'MKKREVKIGAHYVCHGSNFSWFFVGEAISKKEKDVQVRVVKCHPSDRPVINCDDPILNLDYFNVIEDA' A
#
# COMPACT_ATOMS: atom_id res chain seq x y z
N MET A 1 -6.86 -9.03 16.62
CA MET A 1 -5.50 -8.89 16.05
C MET A 1 -4.84 -7.69 16.69
N LYS A 2 -3.60 -7.81 17.22
CA LYS A 2 -2.85 -6.63 17.71
C LYS A 2 -2.55 -5.73 16.51
N LYS A 3 -2.95 -4.46 16.55
CA LYS A 3 -2.56 -3.46 15.54
C LYS A 3 -1.03 -3.40 15.53
N ARG A 4 -0.37 -3.99 14.54
CA ARG A 4 1.07 -3.80 14.33
C ARG A 4 1.26 -2.38 13.84
N GLU A 5 2.21 -1.65 14.42
CA GLU A 5 2.49 -0.27 14.06
C GLU A 5 3.15 -0.20 12.67
N VAL A 6 2.56 0.54 11.74
CA VAL A 6 3.16 0.82 10.42
C VAL A 6 4.36 1.74 10.60
N LYS A 7 5.50 1.33 10.03
CA LYS A 7 6.75 2.08 10.01
C LYS A 7 6.90 2.77 8.66
N ILE A 8 7.25 4.05 8.70
CA ILE A 8 7.57 4.81 7.48
C ILE A 8 8.89 4.27 6.90
N GLY A 9 8.92 4.07 5.58
CA GLY A 9 10.01 3.48 4.82
C GLY A 9 10.01 1.95 4.75
N ALA A 10 9.08 1.27 5.44
CA ALA A 10 8.95 -0.19 5.35
C ALA A 10 7.99 -0.60 4.22
N HIS A 11 8.20 -1.80 3.70
CA HIS A 11 7.36 -2.40 2.67
C HIS A 11 6.25 -3.22 3.30
N TYR A 12 5.07 -3.11 2.72
CA TYR A 12 3.90 -3.84 3.18
C TYR A 12 3.13 -4.47 2.03
N VAL A 13 2.51 -5.62 2.31
CA VAL A 13 1.45 -6.15 1.47
C VAL A 13 0.18 -5.35 1.73
N CYS A 14 -0.31 -4.71 0.69
CA CYS A 14 -1.41 -3.79 0.69
C CYS A 14 -2.56 -4.32 -0.17
N HIS A 15 -3.78 -3.94 0.20
CA HIS A 15 -4.99 -4.14 -0.59
C HIS A 15 -5.66 -2.81 -0.90
N GLY A 16 -6.19 -2.63 -2.11
CA GLY A 16 -6.87 -1.41 -2.48
C GLY A 16 -7.95 -1.70 -3.52
N SER A 17 -9.08 -1.01 -3.44
CA SER A 17 -10.23 -1.22 -4.34
C SER A 17 -9.90 -1.01 -5.82
N ASN A 18 -8.81 -0.29 -6.13
CA ASN A 18 -8.35 -0.03 -7.49
C ASN A 18 -7.43 -1.13 -8.03
N PHE A 19 -7.14 -2.16 -7.24
CA PHE A 19 -6.27 -3.27 -7.59
C PHE A 19 -7.07 -4.56 -7.60
N SER A 20 -6.84 -5.38 -8.61
CA SER A 20 -7.48 -6.68 -8.73
C SER A 20 -6.93 -7.70 -7.72
N TRP A 21 -5.74 -7.41 -7.15
CA TRP A 21 -4.98 -8.26 -6.24
C TRP A 21 -4.25 -7.46 -5.16
N PHE A 22 -3.60 -8.15 -4.22
CA PHE A 22 -2.62 -7.54 -3.33
C PHE A 22 -1.44 -6.94 -4.09
N PHE A 23 -0.89 -5.87 -3.55
CA PHE A 23 0.31 -5.21 -4.08
C PHE A 23 1.29 -4.90 -2.95
N VAL A 24 2.55 -4.67 -3.28
CA VAL A 24 3.57 -4.24 -2.33
C VAL A 24 3.67 -2.72 -2.38
N GLY A 25 3.48 -2.07 -1.24
CA GLY A 25 3.62 -0.63 -1.09
C GLY A 25 4.64 -0.26 -0.01
N GLU A 26 5.45 0.77 -0.25
CA GLU A 26 6.32 1.37 0.76
C GLU A 26 5.53 2.45 1.50
N ALA A 27 5.45 2.37 2.83
CA ALA A 27 4.75 3.37 3.63
C ALA A 27 5.53 4.69 3.66
N ILE A 28 4.96 5.78 3.15
CA ILE A 28 5.63 7.09 3.07
C ILE A 28 5.11 8.09 4.09
N SER A 29 3.85 7.97 4.53
CA SER A 29 3.30 8.74 5.63
C SER A 29 2.19 7.98 6.36
N LYS A 30 1.95 8.31 7.63
CA LYS A 30 0.86 7.74 8.42
C LYS A 30 0.06 8.84 9.11
N LYS A 31 -1.25 8.72 9.07
CA LYS A 31 -2.25 9.46 9.85
C LYS A 31 -2.91 8.48 10.82
N GLU A 32 -3.79 8.96 11.71
CA GLU A 32 -4.43 8.10 12.73
C GLU A 32 -5.16 6.87 12.18
N LYS A 33 -5.74 6.97 10.97
CA LYS A 33 -6.52 5.90 10.34
C LYS A 33 -6.08 5.55 8.92
N ASP A 34 -5.21 6.36 8.33
CA ASP A 34 -4.79 6.22 6.94
C ASP A 34 -3.27 6.09 6.87
N VAL A 35 -2.79 5.28 5.93
CA VAL A 35 -1.40 5.26 5.50
C VAL A 35 -1.32 5.76 4.07
N GLN A 36 -0.28 6.54 3.74
CA GLN A 36 0.12 6.67 2.35
C GLN A 36 1.17 5.63 2.03
N VAL A 37 0.96 4.92 0.94
CA VAL A 37 1.94 4.00 0.39
C VAL A 37 2.28 4.37 -1.03
N ARG A 38 3.56 4.26 -1.38
CA ARG A 38 4.02 4.26 -2.77
C ARG A 38 4.00 2.82 -3.29
N VAL A 39 3.33 2.56 -4.40
CA VAL A 39 3.29 1.20 -4.96
C VAL A 39 4.65 0.84 -5.53
N VAL A 40 5.26 -0.22 -5.00
CA VAL A 40 6.56 -0.74 -5.43
C VAL A 40 6.38 -1.89 -6.42
N LYS A 41 5.39 -2.76 -6.17
CA LYS A 41 5.09 -3.91 -7.03
C LYS A 41 3.61 -4.18 -7.05
N CYS A 42 3.05 -4.40 -8.23
CA CYS A 42 1.66 -4.78 -8.42
C CYS A 42 1.54 -5.95 -9.41
N HIS A 43 0.34 -6.51 -9.53
CA HIS A 43 0.07 -7.49 -10.57
C HIS A 43 0.14 -6.84 -11.97
N PRO A 44 0.67 -7.51 -13.01
CA PRO A 44 0.82 -6.91 -14.34
C PRO A 44 -0.47 -6.37 -14.96
N SER A 45 -1.63 -6.94 -14.61
CA SER A 45 -2.94 -6.46 -15.07
C SER A 45 -3.36 -5.12 -14.46
N ASP A 46 -2.83 -4.77 -13.29
CA ASP A 46 -3.15 -3.52 -12.58
C ASP A 46 -2.22 -2.38 -13.02
N ARG A 47 -1.10 -2.70 -13.68
CA ARG A 47 -0.13 -1.71 -14.19
C ARG A 47 -0.74 -0.58 -15.03
N PRO A 48 -1.74 -0.82 -15.91
CA PRO A 48 -2.42 0.25 -16.65
C PRO A 48 -3.19 1.24 -15.75
N VAL A 49 -3.64 0.82 -14.58
CA VAL A 49 -4.37 1.66 -13.61
C VAL A 49 -3.42 2.63 -12.91
N ILE A 50 -2.16 2.21 -12.76
CA ILE A 50 -1.07 2.87 -12.05
C ILE A 50 -0.21 3.62 -13.07
N ASN A 51 -0.83 4.35 -13.99
CA ASN A 51 -0.15 5.03 -15.09
C ASN A 51 0.64 6.28 -14.60
N CYS A 52 1.61 6.06 -13.72
CA CYS A 52 2.46 7.04 -13.06
C CYS A 52 3.75 6.36 -12.61
N ASP A 53 4.89 7.05 -12.69
CA ASP A 53 6.19 6.50 -12.28
C ASP A 53 6.29 6.28 -10.76
N ASP A 54 5.63 7.13 -9.95
CA ASP A 54 5.59 7.04 -8.48
C ASP A 54 4.14 7.09 -7.97
N PRO A 55 3.39 5.99 -8.10
CA PRO A 55 1.99 5.92 -7.67
C PRO A 55 1.84 5.93 -6.15
N ILE A 56 1.35 7.05 -5.62
CA ILE A 56 1.05 7.21 -4.19
C ILE A 56 -0.45 6.98 -3.95
N LEU A 57 -0.77 6.10 -3.00
CA LEU A 57 -2.13 5.75 -2.62
C LEU A 57 -2.36 6.02 -1.14
N ASN A 58 -3.53 6.57 -0.82
CA ASN A 58 -4.03 6.59 0.55
C ASN A 58 -4.80 5.29 0.80
N LEU A 59 -4.39 4.52 1.78
CA LEU A 59 -5.05 3.29 2.21
C LEU A 59 -5.50 3.42 3.65
N ASP A 60 -6.64 2.82 3.97
CA ASP A 60 -7.01 2.59 5.36
C ASP A 60 -5.96 1.69 6.03
N TYR A 61 -5.64 1.99 7.29
CA TYR A 61 -4.66 1.25 8.08
C TYR A 61 -4.92 -0.27 8.11
N PHE A 62 -6.19 -0.71 8.04
CA PHE A 62 -6.57 -2.12 8.00
C PHE A 62 -6.23 -2.82 6.68
N ASN A 63 -5.99 -2.06 5.61
CA ASN A 63 -5.60 -2.61 4.31
C ASN A 63 -4.10 -2.88 4.20
N VAL A 64 -3.33 -2.54 5.23
CA VAL A 64 -1.91 -2.88 5.37
C VAL A 64 -1.80 -4.16 6.18
N ILE A 65 -1.45 -5.25 5.51
CA ILE A 65 -1.66 -6.60 6.05
C ILE A 65 -0.39 -7.11 6.74
N GLU A 66 0.76 -7.07 6.06
CA GLU A 66 2.02 -7.64 6.57
C GLU A 66 3.25 -6.89 6.05
N ASP A 67 4.33 -6.88 6.84
CA ASP A 67 5.67 -6.39 6.44
C ASP A 67 6.23 -7.40 5.41
N ALA A 68 6.49 -6.93 4.19
CA ALA A 68 6.75 -7.77 3.00
C ALA A 68 8.24 -7.96 2.70
#